data_AF-A0A8B8G9F3-F1
#
_entry.id   AF-A0A8B8G9F3-F1
#
_cell.length_a   1.000
_cell.length_b   1.000
_cell.length_c   1.000
_cell.angle_alpha   90.00
_cell.angle_beta   90.00
_cell.angle_gamma   90.00
#
_symmetry.space_group_name_H-M   'P 1'
#
loop_
_entity.id
_entity.type
_entity.pdbx_description
1 polymer ?
#
loop_
_entity_poly.entity_id
_entity_poly.type
_entity_poly.pdbx_seq_one_letter_code
_entity_poly.pdbx_strand_id
1 'polypeptide(L)'
;MSKYFDPTKDIRKNCNWVINPFVQSDQNILSFTNEEKLIELSADVGLHEIFRSNKNIGQFWIKVQNEYPSLAEEALKLLIPFSTTYLCENGFSTLTTIKNKTRNRLEISSAMRIILTKSIKPRIDEIISHQQQQPSH
;
A
#
# COMPACT_ATOMS: atom_id res chain seq x y z
N MET A 1 -8.01 23.08 -1.84
CA MET A 1 -7.45 21.82 -1.30
C MET A 1 -7.37 21.78 0.23
N SER A 2 -7.26 22.91 0.95
CA SER A 2 -7.03 22.97 2.42
C SER A 2 -8.24 22.70 3.33
N LYS A 3 -9.45 22.44 2.79
CA LYS A 3 -10.67 22.39 3.62
C LYS A 3 -10.96 21.03 4.28
N TYR A 4 -10.24 19.98 3.86
CA TYR A 4 -10.51 18.59 4.28
C TYR A 4 -9.29 17.88 4.88
N PHE A 5 -8.08 18.41 4.68
CA PHE A 5 -6.87 17.82 5.22
C PHE A 5 -6.21 18.85 6.13
N ASP A 6 -6.26 18.57 7.43
CA ASP A 6 -5.54 19.35 8.42
C ASP A 6 -4.05 18.98 8.34
N PRO A 7 -3.16 19.87 7.84
CA PRO A 7 -1.75 19.57 7.71
C PRO A 7 -1.07 19.30 9.07
N THR A 8 -1.71 19.71 10.17
CA THR A 8 -1.21 19.45 11.53
C THR A 8 -1.49 18.03 12.00
N LYS A 9 -2.42 17.31 11.34
CA LYS A 9 -2.78 15.91 11.60
C LYS A 9 -2.19 14.93 10.60
N ASP A 10 -1.22 15.37 9.78
CA ASP A 10 -0.55 14.48 8.86
C ASP A 10 0.28 13.46 9.66
N ILE A 11 -0.21 12.22 9.73
CA ILE A 11 0.47 11.09 10.38
C ILE A 11 1.84 10.80 9.76
N ARG A 12 2.15 11.33 8.58
CA ARG A 12 3.46 11.20 7.92
C ARG A 12 4.46 12.22 8.45
N LYS A 13 4.01 13.25 9.17
CA LYS A 13 4.91 14.20 9.82
C LYS A 13 5.78 13.42 10.81
N ASN A 14 7.09 13.56 10.68
CA ASN A 14 8.10 12.86 11.48
C ASN A 14 8.19 11.33 11.28
N CYS A 15 7.69 10.80 10.16
CA CYS A 15 7.83 9.39 9.79
C CYS A 15 8.84 9.16 8.66
N ASN A 16 9.84 10.04 8.54
CA ASN A 16 10.87 9.93 7.50
C ASN A 16 11.66 8.63 7.58
N TRP A 17 11.82 8.08 8.79
CA TRP A 17 12.44 6.78 9.03
C TRP A 17 11.78 5.63 8.26
N VAL A 18 10.47 5.73 7.96
CA VAL A 18 9.76 4.72 7.16
C VAL A 18 10.17 4.76 5.69
N ILE A 19 10.49 5.95 5.17
CA ILE A 19 10.92 6.15 3.78
C ILE A 19 12.40 5.86 3.63
N ASN A 20 13.20 6.29 4.61
CA ASN A 20 14.63 6.03 4.66
C ASN A 20 15.06 5.77 6.11
N PRO A 21 15.16 4.49 6.52
CA PRO A 21 15.55 4.13 7.88
C PRO A 21 17.05 4.33 8.16
N PHE A 22 17.85 4.62 7.14
CA PHE A 22 19.29 4.84 7.25
C PHE A 22 19.67 6.33 7.39
N VAL A 23 18.68 7.23 7.44
CA VAL A 23 18.90 8.66 7.71
C VAL A 23 18.44 8.99 9.11
N GLN A 24 19.36 9.53 9.90
CA GLN A 24 19.10 9.94 11.27
C GLN A 24 18.06 11.07 11.30
N SER A 25 17.07 10.93 12.18
CA SER A 25 16.03 11.94 12.36
C SER A 25 15.75 12.12 13.85
N ASP A 26 15.92 13.34 14.33
CA ASP A 26 15.85 13.67 15.77
C ASP A 26 14.42 13.78 16.31
N GLN A 27 13.40 13.46 15.51
CA GLN A 27 12.00 13.71 15.87
C GLN A 27 11.06 12.53 15.58
N ASN A 28 11.58 11.31 15.43
CA ASN A 28 10.74 10.14 15.16
C ASN A 28 9.72 9.92 16.32
N ILE A 29 8.45 9.75 15.98
CA ILE A 29 7.43 9.38 16.95
C ILE A 29 7.48 7.85 17.09
N LEU A 30 8.49 7.35 17.82
CA LEU A 30 8.72 5.94 18.11
C LEU A 30 8.77 5.70 19.62
N SER A 31 8.49 4.47 20.05
CA SER A 31 8.83 4.05 21.41
C SER A 31 10.36 3.96 21.57
N PHE A 32 10.88 4.17 22.78
CA PHE A 32 12.32 4.06 23.06
C PHE A 32 12.92 2.74 22.54
N THR A 33 12.22 1.63 22.73
CA THR A 33 12.64 0.30 22.23
C THR A 33 12.70 0.22 20.70
N ASN A 34 11.76 0.85 19.99
CA ASN A 34 11.79 0.88 18.52
C ASN A 34 12.84 1.87 18.00
N GLU A 35 13.14 2.92 18.75
CA GLU A 35 14.22 3.86 18.42
C GLU A 35 15.60 3.19 18.51
N GLU A 36 15.87 2.41 19.57
CA GLU A 36 17.09 1.59 19.66
C GLU A 36 17.19 0.59 18.49
N LYS A 37 16.10 -0.11 18.17
CA LYS A 37 16.05 -1.04 17.04
C LYS A 37 16.28 -0.35 15.69
N LEU A 38 15.76 0.86 15.52
CA LEU A 38 15.97 1.64 14.31
C LEU A 38 17.45 2.05 14.19
N ILE A 39 18.10 2.42 15.30
CA ILE A 39 19.53 2.73 15.34
C ILE A 39 20.34 1.49 14.94
N GLU A 40 20.04 0.33 15.53
CA GLU A 40 20.70 -0.94 15.20
C GLU A 40 20.55 -1.29 13.72
N LEU A 41 19.32 -1.24 13.20
CA LEU A 41 19.02 -1.47 11.78
C LEU A 41 19.77 -0.49 10.87
N SER A 42 19.83 0.79 11.25
CA SER A 42 20.51 1.84 10.47
C SER A 42 22.03 1.64 10.40
N ALA A 43 22.61 0.94 11.39
CA ALA A 43 24.04 0.60 11.43
C ALA A 43 24.37 -0.66 10.62
N ASP A 44 23.37 -1.45 10.22
CA ASP A 44 23.58 -2.67 9.43
C ASP A 44 23.86 -2.33 7.96
N VAL A 45 25.11 -2.56 7.56
CA VAL A 45 25.60 -2.32 6.19
C VAL A 45 24.93 -3.25 5.16
N GLY A 46 24.63 -4.49 5.55
CA GLY A 46 23.97 -5.46 4.68
C GLY A 46 22.52 -5.07 4.39
N LEU A 47 21.78 -4.65 5.42
CA LEU A 47 20.43 -4.12 5.25
C LEU A 47 20.45 -2.81 4.45
N HIS A 48 21.47 -1.97 4.63
CA HIS A 48 21.64 -0.76 3.82
C HIS A 48 21.81 -1.09 2.33
N GLU A 49 22.57 -2.13 1.99
CA GLU A 49 22.76 -2.54 0.60
C GLU A 49 21.50 -3.19 0.00
N ILE A 50 20.78 -3.98 0.81
CA ILE A 50 19.47 -4.53 0.44
C ILE A 50 18.47 -3.38 0.18
N PHE A 51 18.49 -2.34 0.99
CA PHE A 51 17.64 -1.16 0.80
C PHE A 51 18.00 -0.41 -0.48
N ARG A 52 19.30 -0.17 -0.76
CA ARG A 52 19.74 0.51 -1.99
C ARG A 52 19.39 -0.27 -3.26
N SER A 53 19.53 -1.60 -3.21
CA SER A 53 19.22 -2.47 -4.35
C SER A 53 17.72 -2.66 -4.57
N ASN A 54 16.90 -2.56 -3.52
CA ASN A 54 15.46 -2.74 -3.62
C ASN A 54 14.72 -1.41 -3.88
N LYS A 55 14.03 -1.32 -5.01
CA LYS A 55 13.24 -0.12 -5.36
C LYS A 55 11.89 -0.03 -4.62
N ASN A 56 11.51 -1.07 -3.87
CA ASN A 56 10.22 -1.14 -3.19
C ASN A 56 10.38 -1.09 -1.66
N ILE A 57 9.98 0.03 -1.07
CA ILE A 57 10.04 0.27 0.37
C ILE A 57 9.22 -0.74 1.18
N GLY A 58 8.03 -1.12 0.71
CA GLY A 58 7.19 -2.10 1.39
C GLY A 58 7.83 -3.48 1.43
N GLN A 59 8.47 -3.90 0.34
CA GLN A 59 9.21 -5.17 0.31
C GLN A 59 10.42 -5.16 1.25
N PHE A 60 11.11 -4.03 1.41
CA PHE A 60 12.16 -3.89 2.40
C PHE A 60 11.62 -4.15 3.81
N TRP A 61 10.55 -3.46 4.22
CA TRP A 61 9.95 -3.62 5.55
C TRP A 61 9.40 -5.02 5.81
N ILE A 62 8.83 -5.68 4.80
CA ILE A 62 8.42 -7.09 4.88
C ILE A 62 9.64 -8.00 5.13
N LYS A 63 10.79 -7.72 4.50
CA LYS A 63 11.99 -8.54 4.64
C LYS A 63 12.60 -8.42 6.04
N VAL A 64 12.66 -7.21 6.60
CA VAL A 64 13.20 -6.98 7.95
C VAL A 64 12.23 -7.35 9.06
N GLN A 65 10.97 -7.69 8.74
CA GLN A 65 9.93 -8.02 9.71
C GLN A 65 10.29 -9.19 10.64
N ASN A 66 11.05 -10.17 10.16
CA ASN A 66 11.45 -11.32 10.99
C ASN A 66 12.42 -10.92 12.10
N GLU A 67 13.31 -9.97 11.82
CA GLU A 67 14.36 -9.52 12.74
C GLU A 67 13.89 -8.35 13.61
N TYR A 68 13.10 -7.43 13.03
CA TYR A 68 12.57 -6.24 13.68
C TYR A 68 11.04 -6.19 13.61
N PRO A 69 10.31 -7.15 14.22
CA PRO A 69 8.86 -7.28 14.03
C PRO A 69 8.05 -6.07 14.46
N SER A 70 8.37 -5.48 15.63
CA SER A 70 7.65 -4.30 16.15
C SER A 70 7.88 -3.06 15.29
N LEU A 71 9.13 -2.84 14.84
CA LEU A 71 9.50 -1.70 14.02
C LEU A 71 8.91 -1.82 12.59
N ALA A 72 9.01 -3.01 12.00
CA ALA A 72 8.45 -3.30 10.69
C ALA A 72 6.92 -3.19 10.67
N GLU A 73 6.24 -3.61 11.74
CA GLU A 73 4.78 -3.45 11.85
C GLU A 73 4.37 -1.97 11.81
N GLU A 74 5.06 -1.10 12.55
CA GLU A 74 4.79 0.35 12.53
C GLU A 74 5.07 0.97 11.16
N ALA A 75 6.19 0.61 10.53
CA ALA A 75 6.51 1.06 9.18
C ALA A 75 5.45 0.59 8.16
N LEU A 76 5.05 -0.68 8.23
CA LEU A 76 4.03 -1.24 7.35
C LEU A 76 2.66 -0.62 7.60
N LYS A 77 2.27 -0.29 8.83
CA LYS A 77 1.02 0.45 9.09
C LYS A 77 1.00 1.82 8.40
N LEU A 78 2.14 2.50 8.34
CA LEU A 78 2.28 3.80 7.68
C LEU A 78 2.38 3.68 6.14
N LEU A 79 2.92 2.58 5.63
CA LEU A 79 3.04 2.30 4.19
C LEU A 79 1.80 1.66 3.59
N ILE A 80 1.08 0.85 4.37
CA ILE A 80 -0.20 0.29 3.97
C ILE A 80 -1.13 1.49 3.79
N PRO A 81 -1.64 1.71 2.58
CA PRO A 81 -2.56 2.79 2.34
C PRO A 81 -3.86 2.45 3.06
N PHE A 82 -3.99 2.89 4.32
CA PHE A 82 -5.30 3.29 4.80
C PHE A 82 -5.64 4.58 4.04
N SER A 83 -6.13 4.34 2.82
CA SER A 83 -6.88 5.22 1.95
C SER A 83 -6.51 6.69 2.07
N THR A 84 -5.72 7.20 1.13
CA THR A 84 -5.95 8.59 0.74
C THR A 84 -7.46 8.76 0.54
N THR A 85 -8.03 9.88 1.00
CA THR A 85 -9.45 10.21 0.77
C THR A 85 -9.82 9.93 -0.68
N TYR A 86 -8.91 10.22 -1.61
CA TYR A 86 -9.03 9.87 -3.02
C TYR A 86 -9.37 8.39 -3.30
N LEU A 87 -8.70 7.40 -2.69
CA LEU A 87 -9.03 5.99 -2.90
C LEU A 87 -10.39 5.62 -2.31
N CYS A 88 -10.74 6.17 -1.15
CA CYS A 88 -12.08 5.99 -0.58
C CYS A 88 -13.16 6.65 -1.45
N GLU A 89 -12.98 7.90 -1.85
CA GLU A 89 -13.86 8.67 -2.72
C GLU A 89 -14.00 8.01 -4.09
N ASN A 90 -12.90 7.52 -4.67
CA ASN A 90 -12.90 6.76 -5.91
C ASN A 90 -13.61 5.40 -5.73
N GLY A 91 -13.42 4.75 -4.58
CA GLY A 91 -14.16 3.55 -4.17
C GLY A 91 -15.67 3.79 -4.13
N PHE A 92 -16.11 4.81 -3.40
CA PHE A 92 -17.53 5.18 -3.30
C PHE A 92 -18.10 5.63 -4.65
N SER A 93 -17.38 6.46 -5.41
CA SER A 93 -17.79 6.88 -6.76
C SER A 93 -17.94 5.70 -7.71
N THR A 94 -17.01 4.74 -7.64
CA THR A 94 -17.07 3.48 -8.39
C THR A 94 -18.29 2.66 -7.98
N LEU A 95 -18.55 2.52 -6.68
CA LEU A 95 -19.74 1.82 -6.17
C LEU A 95 -21.04 2.46 -6.68
N THR A 96 -21.15 3.78 -6.57
CA THR A 96 -22.32 4.54 -7.05
C THR A 96 -22.49 4.38 -8.56
N THR A 97 -21.40 4.39 -9.32
CA THR A 97 -21.41 4.17 -10.77
C THR A 97 -21.90 2.77 -11.11
N ILE A 98 -21.37 1.73 -10.45
CA ILE A 98 -21.78 0.33 -10.66
C ILE A 98 -23.26 0.17 -10.34
N LYS A 99 -23.71 0.71 -9.20
CA LYS A 99 -25.09 0.59 -8.72
C LYS A 99 -26.10 1.32 -9.60
N ASN A 100 -25.75 2.48 -10.15
CA ASN A 100 -26.71 3.36 -10.82
C ASN A 100 -26.65 3.30 -12.36
N LYS A 101 -25.46 3.11 -12.96
CA LYS A 101 -25.30 3.16 -14.43
C LYS A 101 -25.30 1.78 -15.09
N THR A 102 -24.81 0.76 -14.40
CA THR A 102 -24.86 -0.62 -14.88
C THR A 102 -26.04 -1.33 -14.24
N ARG A 103 -27.11 -1.63 -15.00
CA ARG A 103 -28.11 -2.65 -14.62
C ARG A 103 -27.50 -4.06 -14.70
N ASN A 104 -26.29 -4.25 -14.16
CA ASN A 104 -25.58 -5.51 -14.30
C ASN A 104 -25.73 -6.35 -13.05
N ARG A 105 -26.00 -7.64 -13.27
CA ARG A 105 -25.87 -8.73 -12.28
C ARG A 105 -24.42 -8.98 -11.83
N LEU A 106 -23.53 -8.01 -12.04
CA LEU A 106 -22.12 -8.12 -11.70
C LEU A 106 -21.98 -8.06 -10.20
N GLU A 107 -21.26 -9.04 -9.65
CA GLU A 107 -20.90 -9.06 -8.24
C GLU A 107 -20.06 -7.81 -7.93
N ILE A 108 -20.61 -6.96 -7.06
CA ILE A 108 -20.08 -5.62 -6.80
C ILE A 108 -18.64 -5.70 -6.32
N SER A 109 -18.33 -6.68 -5.45
CA SER A 109 -16.99 -6.85 -4.90
C SER A 109 -15.95 -7.13 -5.98
N SER A 110 -16.30 -7.98 -6.95
CA SER A 110 -15.43 -8.35 -8.06
C SER A 110 -15.20 -7.19 -9.02
N ALA A 111 -16.27 -6.45 -9.35
CA ALA A 111 -16.20 -5.29 -10.23
C ALA A 111 -15.38 -4.14 -9.61
N MET A 112 -15.59 -3.85 -8.33
CA MET A 112 -14.81 -2.83 -7.61
C MET A 112 -13.33 -3.19 -7.53
N ARG A 113 -13.00 -4.46 -7.26
CA ARG A 113 -11.61 -4.92 -7.24
C ARG A 113 -10.90 -4.65 -8.56
N ILE A 114 -11.53 -4.94 -9.69
CA ILE A 114 -10.96 -4.70 -11.02
C ILE A 114 -10.76 -3.20 -11.26
N ILE A 115 -11.77 -2.37 -11.00
CA ILE A 115 -11.75 -0.93 -11.31
C ILE A 115 -10.77 -0.17 -10.41
N LEU A 116 -10.67 -0.54 -9.14
CA LEU A 116 -9.80 0.14 -8.18
C LEU A 116 -8.33 -0.27 -8.33
N THR A 117 -8.05 -1.40 -8.98
CA THR A 117 -6.68 -1.88 -9.15
C THR A 117 -6.09 -1.45 -10.49
N LYS A 118 -5.50 -0.25 -10.54
CA LYS A 118 -4.81 0.29 -11.74
C LYS A 118 -3.64 -0.56 -12.25
N SER A 119 -3.06 -1.43 -11.41
CA SER A 119 -1.81 -2.16 -11.70
C SER A 119 -2.03 -3.61 -12.17
N ILE A 120 -3.21 -4.18 -11.97
CA ILE A 120 -3.48 -5.57 -12.36
C ILE A 120 -4.12 -5.57 -13.75
N LYS A 121 -3.38 -6.05 -14.75
CA LYS A 121 -3.94 -6.30 -16.07
C LYS A 121 -4.80 -7.58 -16.02
N PRO A 122 -6.06 -7.55 -16.49
CA PRO A 122 -6.87 -8.75 -16.59
C PRO A 122 -6.23 -9.71 -17.61
N ARG A 123 -6.16 -11.01 -17.26
CA ARG A 123 -5.60 -12.05 -18.11
C ARG A 123 -6.62 -12.53 -19.15
N ILE A 124 -7.02 -11.62 -20.04
CA ILE A 124 -8.07 -11.87 -21.03
C ILE A 124 -7.70 -13.06 -21.94
N ASP A 125 -6.44 -13.20 -22.31
CA ASP A 125 -5.97 -14.30 -23.16
C ASP A 125 -6.18 -15.68 -22.52
N GLU A 126 -6.01 -15.77 -21.20
CA GLU A 126 -6.21 -17.00 -20.42
C GLU A 126 -7.71 -17.34 -20.31
N ILE A 127 -8.56 -16.33 -20.19
CA ILE A 127 -10.02 -16.50 -20.13
C ILE A 127 -10.57 -16.94 -21.50
N ILE A 128 -10.11 -16.33 -22.58
CA ILE A 128 -10.56 -16.64 -23.95
C ILE A 128 -10.16 -18.07 -24.33
N SER A 129 -8.96 -18.52 -23.95
CA SER A 129 -8.50 -19.88 -24.27
C SER A 129 -9.32 -20.99 -23.59
N HIS A 130 -10.00 -20.67 -22.49
CA HIS A 130 -10.83 -21.61 -21.73
C HIS A 130 -12.33 -21.48 -22.02
N GLN A 131 -12.73 -20.58 -22.93
CA GLN A 131 -14.14 -20.36 -23.24
C GLN A 131 -14.61 -21.40 -24.27
N GLN A 132 -15.53 -22.29 -23.88
CA GLN A 132 -16.20 -23.18 -24.84
C GLN A 132 -17.04 -22.34 -25.81
N GLN A 133 -16.72 -22.42 -27.10
CA GLN A 133 -17.55 -21.84 -28.15
C GLN A 133 -18.94 -22.49 -28.08
N GLN A 134 -19.96 -21.68 -27.80
CA GLN A 134 -21.34 -22.15 -27.85
C GLN A 134 -21.68 -22.46 -29.32
N PRO A 135 -22.08 -23.68 -29.67
CA PRO A 135 -22.53 -23.96 -31.03
C PRO A 135 -23.81 -23.16 -31.29
N SER A 136 -23.79 -22.39 -32.38
CA SER A 136 -24.96 -21.71 -32.91
C SER A 136 -25.98 -22.73 -33.43
N HIS A 137 -27.25 -22.55 -33.06
CA HIS A 137 -28.40 -23.36 -33.49
C HIS A 137 -28.99 -22.83 -34.80
#